data_AF-A0A7Y4WNM4-F1
#
_entry.id   AF-A0A7Y4WNM4-F1
#
_cell.length_a   1.000
_cell.length_b   1.000
_cell.length_c   1.000
_cell.angle_alpha   90.00
_cell.angle_beta   90.00
_cell.angle_gamma   90.00
#
_symmetry.space_group_name_H-M   'P 1'
#
loop_
_entity.id
_entity.type
_entity.pdbx_description
1 polymer ?
#
loop_
_entity_poly.entity_id
_entity_poly.type
_entity_poly.pdbx_seq_one_letter_code
_entity_poly.pdbx_strand_id
1 'polypeptide(L)' 'MISANDIKWLKRLHDKKSRNEAGLYLAEGSRLVLDLIHHNPELIHRIYATDGWIIQNEAKILQYKNFIIQLSESQLQA' A
#
# COMPACT_ATOMS: atom_id res chain seq x y z
N MET A 1 -11.92 -5.24 1.58
CA MET A 1 -12.05 -3.86 2.10
C MET A 1 -11.49 -3.81 3.51
N ILE A 2 -10.83 -2.72 3.88
CA ILE A 2 -10.26 -2.53 5.22
C ILE A 2 -11.21 -1.79 6.17
N SER A 3 -10.96 -1.88 7.48
CA SER A 3 -11.72 -1.18 8.51
C SER A 3 -11.23 0.28 8.68
N ALA A 4 -12.03 1.10 9.36
CA ALA A 4 -11.61 2.44 9.75
C ALA A 4 -10.40 2.45 10.70
N ASN A 5 -10.21 1.38 11.49
CA ASN A 5 -9.04 1.24 12.35
C ASN A 5 -7.79 0.95 11.54
N ASP A 6 -7.90 0.18 10.46
CA ASP A 6 -6.77 -0.09 9.55
C ASP A 6 -6.32 1.20 8.85
N ILE A 7 -7.26 2.03 8.38
CA ILE A 7 -6.96 3.34 7.77
C ILE A 7 -6.23 4.23 8.78
N LYS A 8 -6.76 4.33 10.01
CA LYS A 8 -6.10 5.08 11.09
C LYS A 8 -4.71 4.55 11.39
N TRP A 9 -4.54 3.23 11.39
CA TRP A 9 -3.24 2.60 11.63
C TRP A 9 -2.24 2.92 10.50
N LEU A 10 -2.64 2.83 9.23
CA LEU A 10 -1.80 3.20 8.08
C LEU A 10 -1.35 4.65 8.18
N LYS A 11 -2.26 5.57 8.52
CA LYS A 11 -1.93 6.99 8.71
C LYS A 11 -0.91 7.24 9.81
N ARG A 12 -0.91 6.42 10.87
CA ARG A 12 0.09 6.55 11.93
C ARG A 12 1.51 6.28 11.44
N LEU A 13 1.70 5.54 10.33
CA LEU A 13 3.03 5.31 9.75
C LEU A 13 3.69 6.60 9.19
N HIS A 14 2.99 7.75 9.14
CA HIS A 14 3.64 9.04 8.88
C HIS A 14 4.41 9.59 10.11
N ASP A 15 4.09 9.14 11.32
CA ASP A 15 4.79 9.51 12.55
C ASP A 15 6.02 8.61 12.78
N LYS A 16 7.13 9.22 13.22
CA LYS A 16 8.41 8.52 13.47
C LYS A 16 8.27 7.46 14.55
N LYS A 17 7.57 7.76 15.65
CA LYS A 17 7.42 6.82 16.77
C LYS A 17 6.69 5.56 16.30
N SER A 18 5.56 5.73 15.61
CA SER A 18 4.75 4.64 15.09
C SER A 18 5.49 3.81 14.02
N ARG A 19 6.31 4.43 13.15
CA ARG A 19 7.17 3.67 12.22
C ARG A 19 8.21 2.83 12.94
N ASN A 20 8.87 3.39 13.95
CA ASN A 20 9.88 2.67 14.71
C ASN A 20 9.27 1.48 15.47
N GLU A 21 8.06 1.64 16.00
CA GLU A 21 7.33 0.55 16.66
C GLU A 21 6.88 -0.53 15.66
N ALA A 22 6.40 -0.14 14.48
CA ALA A 22 5.90 -1.07 13.47
C ALA A 22 7.00 -1.73 12.61
N GLY A 23 8.17 -1.09 12.49
CA GLY A 23 9.20 -1.49 11.53
C GLY A 23 8.79 -1.30 10.06
N LEU A 24 7.78 -0.46 9.80
CA LEU A 24 7.17 -0.29 8.49
C LEU A 24 7.19 1.19 8.06
N TYR A 25 7.30 1.40 6.75
CA TYR A 25 7.19 2.69 6.10
C TYR A 25 6.01 2.68 5.14
N LEU A 26 5.30 3.81 5.06
CA LEU A 26 4.25 4.02 4.07
C LEU A 26 4.86 4.71 2.85
N ALA A 27 4.72 4.08 1.68
CA ALA A 27 5.09 4.66 0.39
C ALA A 27 3.81 4.95 -0.39
N GLU A 28 3.68 6.18 -0.88
CA GLU A 28 2.47 6.66 -1.54
C GLU A 28 2.78 7.15 -2.96
N GLY A 29 1.78 7.07 -3.83
CA GLY A 29 1.88 7.48 -5.22
C GLY A 29 2.29 6.35 -6.16
N SER A 30 1.55 6.24 -7.27
CA SER A 30 1.68 5.16 -8.25
C SER A 30 3.13 4.94 -8.72
N ARG A 31 3.85 6.02 -9.07
CA ARG A 31 5.23 5.92 -9.57
C ARG A 31 6.19 5.31 -8.54
N LEU A 32 6.21 5.87 -7.33
CA LEU A 32 7.11 5.39 -6.27
C LEU A 32 6.80 3.93 -5.90
N VAL A 33 5.52 3.59 -5.79
CA VAL A 33 5.09 2.22 -5.48
C VAL A 33 5.54 1.24 -6.57
N LEU A 34 5.35 1.59 -7.85
CA LEU A 34 5.80 0.74 -8.95
C LEU A 34 7.32 0.64 -9.02
N ASP A 35 8.05 1.72 -8.76
CA ASP A 35 9.51 1.71 -8.71
C ASP A 35 10.02 0.78 -7.58
N LEU A 36 9.41 0.83 -6.39
CA LEU A 36 9.74 -0.07 -5.28
C LEU A 36 9.42 -1.53 -5.60
N ILE A 37 8.25 -1.79 -6.18
CA ILE A 37 7.83 -3.13 -6.62
C ILE A 37 8.81 -3.74 -7.63
N HIS A 38 9.39 -2.90 -8.49
CA HIS A 38 10.31 -3.34 -9.53
C HIS A 38 11.74 -3.54 -9.02
N HIS A 39 12.26 -2.61 -8.23
CA HIS A 39 13.67 -2.61 -7.83
C HIS A 39 13.92 -3.26 -6.46
N ASN A 40 12.94 -3.25 -5.57
CA ASN A 40 13.04 -3.76 -4.19
C ASN A 40 11.82 -4.63 -3.82
N PRO A 41 11.56 -5.69 -4.61
CA PRO A 41 10.41 -6.57 -4.45
C PRO A 41 10.30 -7.18 -3.03
N GLU A 42 11.45 -7.46 -2.41
CA GLU A 42 11.58 -8.08 -1.08
C GLU A 42 11.14 -7.17 0.07
N LEU A 43 11.07 -5.85 -0.15
CA LEU A 43 10.67 -4.89 0.88
C LEU A 43 9.16 -4.70 0.96
N ILE A 44 8.40 -5.27 0.02
CA ILE A 44 6.95 -5.08 -0.07
C ILE A 44 6.23 -5.89 1.01
N HIS A 45 5.71 -5.21 2.03
CA HIS A 45 4.92 -5.84 3.08
C HIS A 45 3.45 -6.02 2.70
N ARG A 46 2.81 -4.99 2.13
CA ARG A 46 1.44 -5.00 1.59
C ARG A 46 1.26 -3.87 0.58
N ILE A 47 0.33 -4.04 -0.35
CA ILE A 47 -0.06 -3.02 -1.33
C ILE A 47 -1.53 -2.68 -1.07
N TYR A 48 -1.83 -1.39 -0.92
CA TYR A 48 -3.19 -0.89 -0.78
C TYR A 48 -3.52 -0.06 -2.03
N ALA A 49 -4.55 -0.48 -2.78
CA ALA A 49 -4.87 0.14 -4.06
C ALA A 49 -6.35 0.04 -4.39
N THR A 50 -6.85 0.98 -5.21
CA THR A 50 -8.21 0.92 -5.75
C THR A 50 -8.28 -0.04 -6.93
N ASP A 51 -9.49 -0.51 -7.25
CA ASP A 51 -9.71 -1.43 -8.38
C ASP A 51 -9.16 -0.90 -9.70
N GLY A 52 -9.40 0.38 -9.98
CA GLY A 52 -8.91 1.03 -11.19
C GLY A 52 -7.39 0.96 -11.30
N TRP A 53 -6.68 1.19 -10.19
CA TRP A 53 -5.22 1.13 -10.16
C TRP A 53 -4.69 -0.30 -10.33
N ILE A 54 -5.34 -1.28 -9.68
CA ILE A 54 -4.98 -2.70 -9.76
C ILE A 54 -5.11 -3.18 -11.20
N ILE A 55 -6.24 -2.90 -11.85
CA ILE A 55 -6.51 -3.28 -13.24
C ILE A 55 -5.50 -2.62 -14.18
N GLN A 56 -5.24 -1.32 -14.02
CA GLN A 56 -4.29 -0.58 -14.86
C GLN A 56 -2.85 -1.12 -14.78
N ASN A 57 -2.46 -1.72 -13.65
CA ASN A 57 -1.09 -2.15 -13.38
C ASN A 57 -0.95 -3.67 -13.17
N GLU A 58 -1.97 -4.47 -13.52
CA GLU A 58 -2.05 -5.91 -13.21
C GLU A 58 -0.77 -6.66 -13.61
N ALA A 59 -0.27 -6.44 -14.82
CA ALA A 59 0.93 -7.09 -15.33
C ALA A 59 2.20 -6.79 -14.49
N LYS A 60 2.27 -5.62 -13.85
CA LYS A 60 3.42 -5.21 -13.02
C LYS A 60 3.34 -5.74 -11.60
N ILE A 61 2.12 -6.06 -11.13
CA ILE A 61 1.87 -6.43 -9.73
C ILE A 61 1.39 -7.88 -9.56
N LEU A 62 1.31 -8.66 -10.65
CA LEU A 62 0.75 -10.01 -10.67
C LEU A 62 1.38 -10.94 -9.62
N GLN A 63 2.70 -10.88 -9.45
CA GLN A 63 3.41 -11.69 -8.46
C GLN A 63 3.11 -11.31 -6.99
N TYR A 64 2.45 -10.16 -6.77
CA TYR A 64 2.08 -9.65 -5.45
C TYR A 64 0.59 -9.76 -5.17
N LYS A 65 -0.17 -10.56 -5.94
CA LYS A 65 -1.61 -10.70 -5.75
C LYS A 65 -2.01 -11.01 -4.30
N ASN A 66 -1.19 -11.75 -3.57
CA ASN A 66 -1.40 -12.09 -2.16
C ASN A 66 -1.11 -10.95 -1.17
N PHE A 67 -0.41 -9.90 -1.62
CA PHE A 67 -0.06 -8.72 -0.83
C PHE A 67 -1.03 -7.56 -1.06
N ILE A 68 -1.86 -7.64 -2.11
CA ILE A 68 -2.80 -6.58 -2.48
C ILE A 68 -4.04 -6.64 -1.61
N ILE A 69 -4.36 -5.50 -1.00
CA ILE A 69 -5.63 -5.24 -0.35
C ILE A 69 -6.34 -4.13 -1.14
N GLN A 70 -7.49 -4.50 -1.69
CA GLN A 70 -8.35 -3.59 -2.44
C GLN A 70 -9.06 -2.59 -1.52
N LEU A 71 -9.07 -1.33 -1.93
CA LEU A 71 -9.74 -0.19 -1.29
C LEU A 71 -10.79 0.44 -2.20
N SER A 72 -11.83 1.05 -1.63
CA SER A 72 -12.66 2.01 -2.37
C SER A 72 -12.00 3.39 -2.42
N GLU A 73 -12.39 4.21 -3.40
CA GLU A 73 -11.94 5.61 -3.51
C GLU A 73 -12.18 6.42 -2.21
N SER A 74 -13.33 6.18 -1.56
CA SER A 74 -13.66 6.80 -0.27
C SER A 74 -12.71 6.41 0.86
N GLN A 75 -12.11 5.21 0.82
CA GLN A 75 -11.15 4.75 1.82
C GLN A 75 -9.74 5.26 1.56
N LEU A 76 -9.41 5.55 0.29
CA LEU A 76 -8.12 6.11 -0.08
C LEU A 76 -7.98 7.58 0.37
N GLN A 77 -9.08 8.33 0.35
CA GLN A 77 -9.13 9.74 0.75
C GLN A 77 -9.41 9.97 2.25
N ALA A 78 -9.89 8.93 2.95
CA ALA A 78 -10.28 8.97 4.36
C ALA A 78 -9.09 9.11 5.29
#